data_AF-A0A920HE46-F1
#
_entry.id   AF-A0A920HE46-F1
#
_cell.length_a   1.000
_cell.length_b   1.000
_cell.length_c   1.000
_cell.angle_alpha   90.00
_cell.angle_beta   90.00
_cell.angle_gamma   90.00
#
_symmetry.space_group_name_H-M   'P 1'
#
loop_
_entity.id
_entity.type
_entity.pdbx_description
1 polymer ?
#
loop_
_entity_poly.entity_id
_entity_poly.type
_entity_poly.pdbx_seq_one_letter_code
_entity_poly.pdbx_strand_id
1 'polypeptide(L)'
;MTKFSRRKFTTGLAAGSAILAAPSIAFGARARVVVVGGGAGGATAARYIAKDSKGAIDVTLVEASKRYYTCFYSNLYLGGFRNYGSIGHNITVLP
;
A
#
# COMPACT_ATOMS: atom_id res chain seq x y z
N MET A 1 36.89 8.51 -43.84
CA MET A 1 35.90 7.45 -43.54
C MET A 1 34.65 8.07 -42.90
N THR A 2 33.70 8.55 -43.69
CA THR A 2 32.44 9.12 -43.18
C THR A 2 31.40 8.00 -43.00
N LYS A 3 31.22 7.53 -41.76
CA LYS A 3 30.38 6.36 -41.42
C LYS A 3 28.89 6.69 -41.17
N PHE A 4 28.41 7.86 -41.57
CA PHE A 4 27.00 8.25 -41.37
C PHE A 4 26.34 8.59 -42.70
N SER A 5 25.35 7.79 -43.10
CA SER A 5 24.60 7.95 -44.35
C SER A 5 23.22 8.52 -44.04
N ARG A 6 22.71 9.41 -44.92
CA ARG A 6 21.35 9.97 -44.85
C ARG A 6 20.29 8.90 -44.60
N ARG A 7 20.44 7.73 -45.21
CA ARG A 7 19.54 6.57 -45.04
C ARG A 7 19.51 6.08 -43.60
N LYS A 8 20.66 6.00 -42.91
CA LYS A 8 20.72 5.57 -41.50
C LYS A 8 20.09 6.61 -40.57
N PHE A 9 20.26 7.90 -40.87
CA PHE A 9 19.64 8.98 -40.12
C PHE A 9 18.11 8.94 -40.26
N THR A 10 17.59 8.83 -41.48
CA THR A 10 16.14 8.78 -41.72
C THR A 10 15.50 7.52 -41.13
N THR A 11 16.18 6.37 -41.19
CA THR A 11 15.69 5.14 -40.57
C THR A 11 15.67 5.23 -39.03
N GLY A 12 16.68 5.86 -38.43
CA GLY A 12 16.70 6.13 -36.98
C GLY A 12 15.59 7.10 -36.55
N LEU A 13 15.33 8.14 -37.33
CA LEU A 13 14.27 9.12 -37.05
C LEU A 13 12.86 8.49 -37.15
N ALA A 14 12.63 7.65 -38.17
CA ALA A 14 11.37 6.92 -38.33
C ALA A 14 11.14 5.94 -37.16
N ALA A 15 12.16 5.20 -36.72
CA ALA A 15 12.06 4.33 -35.55
C ALA A 15 11.77 5.12 -34.26
N GLY A 16 12.33 6.32 -34.10
CA GLY A 16 12.05 7.20 -32.95
C GLY A 16 10.62 7.75 -32.93
N SER A 17 10.06 8.07 -34.11
CA SER A 17 8.69 8.60 -34.20
C SER A 17 7.60 7.60 -33.80
N ALA A 18 7.86 6.29 -33.93
CA ALA A 18 6.93 5.24 -33.50
C ALA A 18 6.73 5.22 -31.97
N ILE A 19 7.74 5.64 -31.19
CA ILE A 19 7.65 5.73 -29.73
C ILE A 19 6.81 6.94 -29.32
N LEU A 20 6.88 8.04 -30.08
CA LEU A 20 6.07 9.25 -29.85
C LEU A 20 4.59 9.05 -30.22
N ALA A 21 4.31 8.15 -31.17
CA ALA A 21 2.95 7.77 -31.57
C ALA A 21 2.38 6.61 -30.73
N ALA A 22 3.17 6.02 -29.82
CA ALA A 22 2.67 5.00 -28.93
C ALA A 22 1.65 5.63 -27.96
N PRO A 23 0.44 5.06 -27.82
CA PRO A 23 -0.50 5.57 -26.83
C PRO A 23 0.14 5.50 -25.45
N SER A 24 0.02 6.57 -24.66
CA SER A 24 0.36 6.53 -23.25
C SER A 24 -0.50 5.45 -22.59
N ILE A 25 0.09 4.29 -22.31
CA ILE A 25 -0.58 3.26 -21.51
C ILE A 25 -0.71 3.85 -20.12
N ALA A 26 -1.89 4.40 -19.82
CA ALA A 26 -2.24 4.72 -18.45
C ALA A 26 -2.27 3.39 -17.69
N PHE A 27 -1.26 3.16 -16.85
CA PHE A 27 -1.38 2.12 -15.84
C PHE A 27 -2.64 2.45 -15.04
N GLY A 28 -3.67 1.60 -15.16
CA GLY A 28 -4.96 1.82 -14.52
C GLY A 28 -4.78 2.17 -13.04
N ALA A 29 -5.59 3.10 -12.54
CA ALA A 29 -5.50 3.52 -11.14
C ALA A 29 -5.56 2.30 -10.22
N ARG A 30 -4.62 2.19 -9.28
CA ARG A 30 -4.64 1.12 -8.27
C ARG A 30 -5.98 1.16 -7.54
N ALA A 31 -6.58 0.00 -7.33
CA ALA A 31 -7.77 -0.11 -6.50
C ALA A 31 -7.46 0.42 -5.10
N ARG A 32 -8.41 1.12 -4.48
CA ARG A 32 -8.22 1.76 -3.18
C ARG A 32 -9.22 1.25 -2.17
N VAL A 33 -8.77 1.00 -0.95
CA VAL A 33 -9.62 0.59 0.17
C VAL A 33 -9.30 1.46 1.37
N VAL A 34 -10.35 2.00 2.00
CA VAL A 34 -10.26 2.70 3.28
C VAL A 34 -10.94 1.85 4.34
N VAL A 35 -10.20 1.51 5.39
CA VAL A 35 -10.73 0.82 6.57
C VAL A 35 -10.87 1.84 7.69
N VAL A 36 -12.07 1.98 8.25
CA VAL A 36 -12.35 2.89 9.36
C VAL A 36 -12.44 2.08 10.65
N GLY A 37 -11.57 2.39 11.61
CA GLY A 37 -11.46 1.69 12.90
C GLY A 37 -10.31 0.67 12.93
N GLY A 38 -9.34 0.90 13.81
CA GLY A 38 -8.13 0.08 14.00
C GLY A 38 -8.23 -0.98 15.10
N GLY A 39 -9.46 -1.42 15.43
CA GLY A 39 -9.69 -2.52 16.37
C GLY A 39 -9.35 -3.90 15.78
N ALA A 40 -9.66 -4.96 16.51
CA ALA A 40 -9.31 -6.33 16.10
C ALA A 40 -9.80 -6.68 14.68
N GLY A 41 -11.02 -6.28 14.32
CA GLY A 41 -11.57 -6.54 12.98
C GLY A 41 -10.91 -5.68 11.90
N GLY A 42 -10.90 -4.35 12.07
CA GLY A 42 -10.42 -3.43 11.03
C GLY A 42 -8.91 -3.53 10.79
N ALA A 43 -8.10 -3.65 11.85
CA ALA A 43 -6.66 -3.88 11.68
C ALA A 43 -6.36 -5.21 10.97
N THR A 44 -7.16 -6.25 11.24
CA THR A 44 -7.04 -7.54 10.54
C THR A 44 -7.43 -7.41 9.07
N ALA A 45 -8.56 -6.77 8.76
CA ALA A 45 -9.00 -6.55 7.40
C ALA A 45 -7.96 -5.75 6.60
N ALA A 46 -7.49 -4.62 7.14
CA ALA A 46 -6.47 -3.79 6.51
C ALA A 46 -5.18 -4.59 6.23
N ARG A 47 -4.73 -5.40 7.19
CA ARG A 47 -3.53 -6.22 7.04
C ARG A 47 -3.66 -7.26 5.95
N TYR A 48 -4.74 -8.04 5.94
CA TYR A 48 -4.90 -9.12 4.97
C TYR A 48 -5.17 -8.58 3.56
N ILE A 49 -5.94 -7.49 3.42
CA ILE A 49 -6.12 -6.84 2.11
C ILE A 49 -4.77 -6.35 1.57
N ALA A 50 -3.96 -5.68 2.40
CA ALA A 50 -2.65 -5.20 1.98
C ALA A 50 -1.72 -6.36 1.58
N LYS A 51 -1.63 -7.40 2.43
CA LYS A 51 -0.78 -8.58 2.21
C LYS A 51 -1.18 -9.36 0.96
N ASP A 52 -2.46 -9.71 0.84
CA ASP A 52 -2.93 -10.63 -0.21
C ASP A 52 -3.07 -9.93 -1.56
N SER A 53 -3.22 -8.60 -1.57
CA SER A 53 -3.22 -7.82 -2.81
C SER A 53 -1.88 -7.76 -3.52
N LYS A 54 -0.77 -8.11 -2.85
CA LYS A 54 0.60 -8.03 -3.40
C LYS A 54 0.92 -6.66 -4.02
N GLY A 55 0.39 -5.57 -3.44
CA GLY A 55 0.58 -4.19 -3.92
C GLY A 55 -0.39 -3.74 -5.02
N ALA A 56 -1.37 -4.57 -5.39
CA ALA A 56 -2.43 -4.18 -6.34
C ALA A 56 -3.46 -3.23 -5.73
N ILE A 57 -3.63 -3.23 -4.40
CA ILE A 57 -4.59 -2.39 -3.67
C ILE A 57 -3.82 -1.42 -2.77
N ASP A 58 -4.17 -0.15 -2.86
CA ASP A 58 -3.74 0.90 -1.93
C ASP A 58 -4.69 0.92 -0.72
N VAL A 59 -4.17 0.57 0.45
CA VAL A 59 -4.96 0.36 1.68
C VAL A 59 -4.65 1.47 2.68
N THR A 60 -5.68 2.21 3.09
CA THR A 60 -5.59 3.24 4.14
C THR A 60 -6.39 2.81 5.36
N LEU A 61 -5.74 2.72 6.52
CA LEU A 61 -6.41 2.53 7.82
C LEU A 61 -6.57 3.89 8.51
N VAL A 62 -7.80 4.22 8.89
CA VAL A 62 -8.14 5.43 9.65
C VAL A 62 -8.54 5.03 11.06
N GLU A 63 -7.75 5.45 12.05
CA GLU A 63 -8.01 5.23 13.46
C GLU A 63 -7.57 6.47 14.27
N ALA A 64 -8.33 6.82 15.30
CA ALA A 64 -8.08 8.02 16.10
C ALA A 64 -6.86 7.85 17.02
N SER A 65 -6.65 6.64 17.55
CA SER A 65 -5.54 6.34 18.47
C SER A 65 -4.40 5.59 17.79
N LYS A 66 -3.16 5.93 18.12
CA LYS A 66 -1.96 5.15 17.68
C LYS A 66 -1.84 3.79 18.38
N ARG A 67 -2.51 3.63 19.53
CA ARG A 67 -2.56 2.39 20.31
C ARG A 67 -3.99 1.92 20.48
N TYR A 68 -4.22 0.65 20.14
CA TYR A 68 -5.46 -0.05 20.42
C TYR A 68 -5.35 -0.80 21.74
N TYR A 69 -6.30 -0.58 22.65
CA TYR A 69 -6.39 -1.33 23.91
C TYR A 69 -7.49 -2.38 23.80
N THR A 70 -7.16 -3.64 24.07
CA THR A 70 -8.13 -4.73 23.94
C THR A 70 -9.14 -4.71 25.08
N CYS A 71 -10.43 -4.92 24.77
CA CYS A 71 -11.39 -5.28 25.82
C CYS A 71 -11.08 -6.69 26.36
N PHE A 72 -10.53 -7.57 25.51
CA PHE A 72 -10.02 -8.87 25.91
C PHE A 72 -8.94 -8.69 26.97
N TYR A 73 -9.04 -9.43 28.06
CA TYR A 73 -8.13 -9.34 29.21
C TYR A 73 -8.13 -8.01 29.98
N SER A 74 -9.03 -7.07 29.65
CA SER A 74 -9.19 -5.84 30.44
C SER A 74 -9.61 -6.13 31.88
N ASN A 75 -10.40 -7.19 32.10
CA ASN A 75 -10.75 -7.71 33.42
C ASN A 75 -9.52 -8.12 34.25
N LEU A 76 -8.45 -8.61 33.61
CA LEU A 76 -7.22 -8.98 34.31
C LEU A 76 -6.41 -7.76 34.74
N TYR A 77 -6.52 -6.63 34.03
CA TYR A 77 -5.99 -5.36 34.50
C TYR A 77 -6.78 -4.84 35.72
N LEU A 78 -8.12 -4.83 35.62
CA LEU A 78 -8.97 -4.40 36.74
C LEU A 78 -8.78 -5.25 38.00
N GLY A 79 -8.53 -6.55 37.83
CA GLY A 79 -8.23 -7.47 38.93
C GLY A 79 -6.78 -7.42 39.44
N GLY A 80 -5.91 -6.56 38.90
CA GLY A 80 -4.51 -6.41 39.34
C GLY A 80 -3.57 -7.53 38.87
N PHE A 81 -4.01 -8.42 37.98
CA PHE A 81 -3.21 -9.55 37.47
C PHE A 81 -2.35 -9.18 36.26
N ARG A 82 -2.63 -8.06 35.59
CA ARG A 82 -1.87 -7.58 34.43
C ARG A 82 -1.69 -6.07 34.48
N ASN A 83 -0.60 -5.60 33.86
CA ASN A 83 -0.37 -4.18 33.66
C ASN A 83 -1.17 -3.65 32.46
N TYR A 84 -1.67 -2.41 32.54
CA TYR A 84 -2.42 -1.77 31.45
C TYR A 84 -1.68 -1.77 30.10
N GLY A 85 -0.36 -1.60 30.13
CA GLY A 85 0.46 -1.64 28.91
C GLY A 85 0.42 -2.98 28.17
N SER A 86 0.15 -4.09 28.86
CA SER A 86 0.16 -5.45 28.30
C SER A 86 -1.02 -5.75 27.36
N ILE A 87 -2.10 -4.96 27.46
CA ILE A 87 -3.29 -5.04 26.61
C ILE A 87 -3.33 -3.92 25.57
N GLY A 88 -2.27 -3.12 25.46
CA GLY A 88 -2.16 -2.02 24.51
C GLY A 88 -1.24 -2.37 23.34
N HIS A 89 -1.79 -2.40 22.12
CA HIS A 89 -1.11 -2.79 20.88
C HIS A 89 -0.89 -1.59 19.98
N ASN A 90 0.31 -1.48 19.39
CA ASN A 90 0.61 -0.44 18.41
C ASN A 90 0.06 -0.86 17.04
N ILE A 91 -0.70 0.02 16.41
CA ILE A 91 -1.33 -0.21 15.09
C ILE A 91 -0.77 0.71 14.00
N THR A 92 0.30 1.46 14.31
CA THR A 92 0.98 2.36 13.37
C THR A 92 1.71 1.58 12.28
N VAL A 93 2.08 0.32 12.55
CA VAL A 93 2.72 -0.58 11.59
C VAL A 93 1.91 -1.87 11.60
N LEU A 94 1.10 -2.07 10.55
CA LEU A 94 0.50 -3.37 10.28
C LEU A 94 1.59 -4.26 9.64
N PRO A 95 1.94 -5.41 10.24
CA PRO A 95 2.98 -6.30 9.71
C PRO A 95 2.47 -7.19 8.57
#